data_AF-A0A2V7R0B8-F1
#
_entry.id   AF-A0A2V7R0B8-F1
#
_cell.length_a   1.000
_cell.length_b   1.000
_cell.length_c   1.000
_cell.angle_alpha   90.00
_cell.angle_beta   90.00
_cell.angle_gamma   90.00
#
_symmetry.space_group_name_H-M   'P 1'
#
loop_
_entity.id
_entity.type
_entity.pdbx_description
1 polymer ?
#
loop_
_entity_poly.entity_id
_entity_poly.type
_entity_poly.pdbx_seq_one_letter_code
_entity_poly.pdbx_strand_id
1 'polypeptide(L)'
;MRTMLLSLAVAGVIVACSDAGGVDPDAIPVAQKLAVWMALDSAFRHDTTLDPAFTGDSGLYALMSTLVIPFVDRASRIAVGGDTTRAVGIEFDIDATQGGTHVVSNLTAILAWRGYDSTSRTIDTVFFLLGSGRAPVTDSLWSRFTLDTAGTSTGFVIHQKTDSTVTKWLSRGGHLRTTTSQYGSTQGRATFNVSRGMLNGEFTITAKLVPDSTTTVTSALDFGSGARAIKVKIRGTLP
;
A
#
# COMPACT_ATOMS: atom_id res chain seq x y z
N MET A 1 16.50 10.45 -1.56
CA MET A 1 15.47 9.44 -1.21
C MET A 1 15.58 8.95 0.24
N ARG A 2 16.72 8.44 0.70
CA ARG A 2 16.89 7.91 2.09
C ARG A 2 16.51 8.91 3.20
N THR A 3 16.92 10.17 3.08
CA THR A 3 16.56 11.26 4.01
C THR A 3 15.10 11.73 3.88
N MET A 4 14.51 11.58 2.69
CA MET A 4 13.09 11.87 2.44
C MET A 4 12.21 11.00 3.33
N LEU A 5 12.48 9.70 3.36
CA LEU A 5 11.66 8.70 4.06
C LEU A 5 11.69 8.85 5.59
N LEU A 6 12.84 9.20 6.18
CA LEU A 6 12.98 9.34 7.64
C LEU A 6 12.08 10.46 8.23
N SER A 7 11.96 11.61 7.54
CA SER A 7 11.08 12.71 7.96
C SER A 7 9.59 12.37 7.81
N LEU A 8 9.26 11.53 6.83
CA LEU A 8 7.90 11.03 6.59
C LEU A 8 7.48 9.98 7.66
N ALA A 9 8.41 9.14 8.14
CA ALA A 9 8.15 8.12 9.16
C ALA A 9 7.69 8.70 10.51
N VAL A 10 8.33 9.80 10.94
CA VAL A 10 8.04 10.43 12.25
C VAL A 10 6.66 11.08 12.28
N ALA A 11 6.15 11.53 11.13
CA ALA A 11 4.86 12.19 11.04
C ALA A 11 3.67 11.21 10.95
N GLY A 12 3.88 9.99 10.43
CA GLY A 12 2.88 8.91 10.42
C GLY A 12 2.55 8.36 11.81
N VAL A 13 3.54 8.28 12.70
CA VAL A 13 3.38 7.71 14.06
C VAL A 13 2.51 8.57 14.97
N ILE A 14 2.52 9.90 14.79
CA ILE A 14 1.81 10.83 15.68
C ILE A 14 0.30 10.89 15.36
N VAL A 15 -0.12 10.52 14.14
CA VAL A 15 -1.52 10.67 13.68
C VAL A 15 -2.33 9.37 13.78
N ALA A 16 -1.68 8.21 13.89
CA ALA A 16 -2.36 6.92 14.10
C ALA A 16 -2.96 6.76 15.52
N CYS A 17 -2.57 7.60 16.48
CA CYS A 17 -2.94 7.44 17.89
C CYS A 17 -4.18 8.22 18.37
N SER A 18 -4.90 8.94 17.51
CA SER A 18 -6.15 9.59 17.93
C SER A 18 -7.36 8.76 17.48
N ASP A 19 -7.72 7.76 18.28
CA ASP A 19 -9.09 7.22 18.26
C ASP A 19 -9.80 7.78 19.48
N ALA A 20 -10.63 8.80 19.26
CA ALA A 20 -11.54 9.30 20.27
C ALA A 20 -12.77 8.37 20.30
N GLY A 21 -12.79 7.45 21.27
CA GLY A 21 -13.99 6.82 21.83
C GLY A 21 -14.83 5.94 20.91
N GLY A 22 -14.52 4.64 20.89
CA GLY A 22 -15.39 3.60 20.32
C GLY A 22 -14.65 2.26 20.19
N VAL A 23 -15.37 1.13 20.28
CA VAL A 23 -14.82 -0.18 19.90
C VAL A 23 -14.79 -0.22 18.36
N ASP A 24 -13.60 -0.22 17.76
CA ASP A 24 -13.46 -0.34 16.31
C ASP A 24 -13.80 -1.78 15.86
N PRO A 25 -14.91 -2.01 15.14
CA PRO A 25 -15.28 -3.35 14.67
C PRO A 25 -14.26 -3.93 13.67
N ASP A 26 -13.46 -3.07 13.03
CA ASP A 26 -12.43 -3.47 12.09
C ASP A 26 -11.06 -3.66 12.75
N ALA A 27 -10.95 -3.50 14.07
CA ALA A 27 -9.69 -3.62 14.81
C ALA A 27 -8.90 -4.86 14.37
N ILE A 28 -7.62 -4.63 14.09
CA ILE A 28 -6.70 -5.66 13.57
C ILE A 28 -5.77 -6.07 14.71
N PRO A 29 -5.76 -7.37 15.09
CA PRO A 29 -4.84 -7.87 16.10
C PRO A 29 -3.38 -7.53 15.76
N VAL A 30 -2.58 -7.21 16.78
CA VAL A 30 -1.15 -6.87 16.61
C VAL A 30 -0.40 -7.97 15.86
N ALA A 31 -0.70 -9.24 16.18
CA ALA A 31 -0.08 -10.38 15.52
C ALA A 31 -0.39 -10.44 14.00
N GLN A 32 -1.62 -10.08 13.60
CA GLN A 32 -1.98 -10.01 12.18
C GLN A 32 -1.24 -8.88 11.47
N LYS A 33 -1.13 -7.70 12.09
CA LYS A 33 -0.35 -6.56 11.54
C LYS A 33 1.13 -6.94 11.37
N LEU A 34 1.69 -7.61 12.36
CA LEU A 34 3.07 -8.10 12.32
C LEU A 34 3.28 -9.13 11.19
N ALA A 35 2.34 -10.05 11.00
CA ALA A 35 2.41 -11.04 9.93
C ALA A 35 2.41 -10.39 8.53
N VAL A 36 1.55 -9.38 8.31
CA VAL A 36 1.57 -8.58 7.07
C VAL A 36 2.92 -7.89 6.91
N TRP A 37 3.44 -7.26 7.96
CA TRP A 37 4.74 -6.60 7.92
C TRP A 37 5.88 -7.58 7.59
N MET A 38 5.90 -8.75 8.21
CA MET A 38 6.91 -9.78 7.96
C MET A 38 6.84 -10.32 6.53
N ALA A 39 5.63 -10.58 5.99
CA ALA A 39 5.48 -11.02 4.62
C ALA A 39 6.04 -9.99 3.62
N LEU A 40 5.78 -8.70 3.86
CA LEU A 40 6.32 -7.59 3.05
C LEU A 40 7.84 -7.45 3.22
N ASP A 41 8.35 -7.57 4.44
CA ASP A 41 9.77 -7.50 4.75
C ASP A 41 10.55 -8.59 4.04
N SER A 42 10.10 -9.84 4.17
CA SER A 42 10.68 -11.01 3.51
C SER A 42 10.61 -10.93 2.00
N ALA A 43 9.57 -10.30 1.43
CA ALA A 43 9.43 -10.17 -0.02
C ALA A 43 10.39 -9.13 -0.64
N PHE A 44 10.81 -8.10 0.10
CA PHE A 44 11.46 -6.92 -0.50
C PHE A 44 12.77 -6.45 0.14
N ARG A 45 12.97 -6.56 1.46
CA ARG A 45 14.04 -5.83 2.15
C ARG A 45 15.45 -6.22 1.64
N HIS A 46 15.65 -7.49 1.33
CA HIS A 46 16.95 -8.04 0.91
C HIS A 46 16.85 -8.86 -0.38
N ASP A 47 15.80 -8.66 -1.16
CA ASP A 47 15.58 -9.48 -2.33
C ASP A 47 16.40 -9.00 -3.53
N THR A 48 17.41 -9.78 -3.90
CA THR A 48 18.32 -9.48 -5.00
C THR A 48 17.78 -9.86 -6.38
N THR A 49 16.62 -10.52 -6.45
CA THR A 49 15.99 -10.94 -7.71
C THR A 49 15.03 -9.88 -8.27
N LEU A 50 14.74 -8.83 -7.49
CA LEU A 50 13.95 -7.68 -7.90
C LEU A 50 14.83 -6.57 -8.48
N ASP A 51 14.24 -5.74 -9.35
CA ASP A 51 14.85 -4.48 -9.77
C ASP A 51 15.21 -3.65 -8.52
N PRO A 52 16.45 -3.11 -8.42
CA PRO A 52 16.88 -2.27 -7.31
C PRO A 52 15.94 -1.10 -6.99
N ALA A 53 15.13 -0.64 -7.96
CA ALA A 53 14.09 0.36 -7.74
C ALA A 53 12.99 -0.09 -6.75
N PHE A 54 12.88 -1.37 -6.42
CA PHE A 54 11.89 -1.91 -5.48
C PHE A 54 12.43 -2.21 -4.08
N THR A 55 13.75 -2.24 -3.87
CA THR A 55 14.38 -2.76 -2.63
C THR A 55 14.73 -1.69 -1.57
N GLY A 56 15.07 -2.12 -0.35
CA GLY A 56 14.87 -1.36 0.90
C GLY A 56 15.71 -0.11 1.19
N ASP A 57 16.77 0.18 0.43
CA ASP A 57 17.59 1.39 0.68
C ASP A 57 17.18 2.60 -0.17
N SER A 58 16.49 2.38 -1.30
CA SER A 58 16.13 3.43 -2.27
C SER A 58 14.74 3.27 -2.90
N GLY A 59 14.03 2.16 -2.65
CA GLY A 59 12.91 1.71 -3.48
C GLY A 59 11.56 1.55 -2.77
N LEU A 60 10.67 0.79 -3.40
CA LEU A 60 9.27 0.59 -3.01
C LEU A 60 9.07 0.09 -1.57
N TYR A 61 9.91 -0.81 -1.06
CA TYR A 61 9.84 -1.24 0.34
C TYR A 61 10.03 -0.07 1.32
N ALA A 62 10.89 0.88 0.96
CA ALA A 62 11.15 2.05 1.79
C ALA A 62 9.91 2.95 1.82
N LEU A 63 9.23 3.12 0.67
CA LEU A 63 7.91 3.77 0.60
C LEU A 63 6.89 3.02 1.47
N MET A 64 6.80 1.69 1.35
CA MET A 64 5.83 0.89 2.12
C MET A 64 6.06 0.99 3.63
N SER A 65 7.29 0.77 4.09
CA SER A 65 7.65 0.79 5.52
C SER A 65 7.45 2.16 6.16
N THR A 66 7.69 3.21 5.39
CA THR A 66 7.60 4.59 5.88
C THR A 66 6.18 5.13 5.84
N LEU A 67 5.43 4.80 4.78
CA LEU A 67 4.22 5.53 4.42
C LEU A 67 2.96 4.69 4.32
N VAL A 68 3.07 3.37 4.26
CA VAL A 68 1.91 2.48 4.07
C VAL A 68 1.68 1.66 5.33
N ILE A 69 2.75 1.05 5.86
CA ILE A 69 2.72 0.16 7.02
C ILE A 69 2.15 0.84 8.28
N PRO A 70 2.45 2.12 8.58
CA PRO A 70 1.83 2.80 9.73
C PRO A 70 0.30 2.90 9.67
N PHE A 71 -0.30 2.75 8.48
CA PHE A 71 -1.74 2.87 8.26
C PHE A 71 -2.45 1.51 8.07
N VAL A 72 -1.74 0.40 8.28
CA VAL A 72 -2.30 -0.96 8.21
C VAL A 72 -3.47 -1.13 9.19
N ASP A 73 -3.40 -0.48 10.36
CA ASP A 73 -4.45 -0.46 11.38
C ASP A 73 -5.79 0.09 10.86
N ARG A 74 -5.79 0.79 9.72
CA ARG A 74 -6.97 1.39 9.12
C ARG A 74 -7.66 0.50 8.09
N ALA A 75 -7.22 -0.73 7.85
CA ALA A 75 -7.87 -1.56 6.84
C ALA A 75 -9.27 -2.02 7.24
N SER A 76 -10.22 -1.86 6.31
CA SER A 76 -11.58 -2.40 6.42
C SER A 76 -11.61 -3.88 6.06
N ARG A 77 -12.60 -4.60 6.59
CA ARG A 77 -12.99 -5.90 6.04
C ARG A 77 -13.84 -5.70 4.78
N ILE A 78 -13.40 -6.32 3.69
CA ILE A 78 -14.11 -6.41 2.41
C ILE A 78 -14.53 -7.87 2.22
N ALA A 79 -15.84 -8.10 2.20
CA ALA A 79 -16.39 -9.43 1.95
C ALA A 79 -16.22 -9.77 0.46
N VAL A 80 -15.52 -10.86 0.15
CA VAL A 80 -15.30 -11.32 -1.22
C VAL A 80 -15.69 -12.80 -1.28
N GLY A 81 -16.92 -13.07 -1.72
CA GLY A 81 -17.46 -14.43 -1.69
C GLY A 81 -17.53 -14.98 -0.26
N GLY A 82 -16.94 -16.17 -0.03
CA GLY A 82 -16.89 -16.84 1.27
C GLY A 82 -15.69 -16.49 2.15
N ASP A 83 -14.78 -15.62 1.69
CA ASP A 83 -13.57 -15.21 2.42
C ASP A 83 -13.57 -13.71 2.72
N THR A 84 -12.78 -13.30 3.71
CA THR A 84 -12.62 -11.90 4.12
C THR A 84 -11.26 -11.39 3.71
N THR A 85 -11.25 -10.40 2.80
CA THR A 85 -10.04 -9.64 2.48
C THR A 85 -10.04 -8.37 3.31
N ARG A 86 -8.93 -8.03 3.94
CA ARG A 86 -8.73 -6.70 4.53
C ARG A 86 -8.09 -5.80 3.49
N ALA A 87 -8.52 -4.54 3.41
CA ALA A 87 -7.96 -3.57 2.47
C ALA A 87 -7.91 -2.16 3.06
N VAL A 88 -6.84 -1.44 2.74
CA VAL A 88 -6.68 0.00 3.02
C VAL A 88 -6.19 0.70 1.76
N GLY A 89 -6.81 1.84 1.45
CA GLY A 89 -6.35 2.74 0.40
C GLY A 89 -5.50 3.87 0.98
N ILE A 90 -4.41 4.25 0.32
CA ILE A 90 -3.58 5.38 0.73
C ILE A 90 -3.34 6.28 -0.48
N GLU A 91 -3.81 7.51 -0.41
CA GLU A 91 -3.54 8.53 -1.41
C GLU A 91 -2.42 9.45 -0.94
N PHE A 92 -1.39 9.64 -1.76
CA PHE A 92 -0.35 10.64 -1.54
C PHE A 92 -0.61 11.86 -2.40
N ASP A 93 -0.53 13.02 -1.76
CA ASP A 93 -0.58 14.33 -2.37
C ASP A 93 0.70 15.06 -2.01
N ILE A 94 1.69 15.01 -2.90
CA ILE A 94 3.03 15.52 -2.70
C ILE A 94 3.22 16.78 -3.53
N ASP A 95 3.61 17.86 -2.87
CA ASP A 95 4.04 19.11 -3.50
C ASP A 95 5.05 19.76 -2.55
N ALA A 96 6.29 19.31 -2.64
CA ALA A 96 7.33 19.61 -1.66
C ALA A 96 8.69 19.81 -2.32
N THR A 97 9.55 20.57 -1.65
CA THR A 97 10.95 20.77 -2.07
C THR A 97 11.87 20.02 -1.12
N GLN A 98 12.77 19.18 -1.64
CA GLN A 98 13.82 18.55 -0.84
C GLN A 98 15.16 18.71 -1.53
N GLY A 99 16.18 19.17 -0.79
CA GLY A 99 17.53 19.35 -1.34
C GLY A 99 17.58 20.30 -2.55
N GLY A 100 16.66 21.26 -2.64
CA GLY A 100 16.52 22.18 -3.77
C GLY A 100 15.71 21.64 -4.96
N THR A 101 15.31 20.37 -4.95
CA THR A 101 14.46 19.77 -5.98
C THR A 101 13.00 19.86 -5.59
N HIS A 102 12.18 20.48 -6.44
CA HIS A 102 10.72 20.51 -6.28
C HIS A 102 10.11 19.24 -6.85
N VAL A 103 9.29 18.56 -6.05
CA VAL A 103 8.63 17.30 -6.38
C VAL A 103 7.12 17.49 -6.23
N VAL A 104 6.40 17.31 -7.33
CA VAL A 104 4.93 17.27 -7.35
C VAL A 104 4.51 15.89 -7.83
N SER A 105 3.75 15.17 -7.01
CA SER A 105 3.29 13.83 -7.35
C SER A 105 1.99 13.49 -6.62
N ASN A 106 1.10 12.81 -7.33
CA ASN A 106 -0.10 12.21 -6.76
C ASN A 106 -0.01 10.70 -6.93
N LEU A 107 -0.29 9.94 -5.89
CA LEU A 107 -0.20 8.49 -5.91
C LEU A 107 -1.37 7.86 -5.19
N THR A 108 -1.75 6.67 -5.63
CA THR A 108 -2.70 5.81 -4.92
C THR A 108 -2.02 4.48 -4.66
N ALA A 109 -1.94 4.08 -3.41
CA ALA A 109 -1.50 2.76 -2.99
C ALA A 109 -2.69 1.98 -2.43
N ILE A 110 -2.81 0.71 -2.80
CA ILE A 110 -3.76 -0.23 -2.17
C ILE A 110 -2.94 -1.31 -1.50
N LEU A 111 -3.16 -1.50 -0.20
CA LEU A 111 -2.66 -2.65 0.54
C LEU A 111 -3.85 -3.50 0.95
N ALA A 112 -3.86 -4.75 0.51
CA ALA A 112 -4.89 -5.71 0.88
C ALA A 112 -4.27 -7.05 1.28
N TRP A 113 -4.96 -7.84 2.10
CA TRP A 113 -4.47 -9.16 2.52
C TRP A 113 -5.61 -10.06 3.01
N ARG A 114 -5.38 -11.37 3.00
CA ARG A 114 -6.34 -12.39 3.44
C ARG A 114 -5.65 -13.63 4.01
N GLY A 115 -6.42 -14.51 4.64
CA GLY A 115 -5.95 -15.80 5.16
C GLY A 115 -4.92 -15.67 6.28
N TYR A 116 -5.20 -14.85 7.29
CA TYR A 116 -4.39 -14.84 8.52
C TYR A 116 -4.62 -16.13 9.32
N ASP A 117 -3.56 -16.87 9.60
CA ASP A 117 -3.58 -18.05 10.47
C ASP A 117 -2.98 -17.69 11.83
N SER A 118 -3.78 -17.81 12.90
CA SER A 118 -3.35 -17.51 14.26
C SER A 118 -2.32 -18.50 14.83
N THR A 119 -2.26 -19.73 14.29
CA THR A 119 -1.39 -20.81 14.73
C THR A 119 0.03 -20.59 14.21
N SER A 120 0.18 -20.44 12.90
CA SER A 120 1.47 -20.17 12.26
C SER A 120 1.88 -18.70 12.34
N ARG A 121 0.93 -17.79 12.63
CA ARG A 121 1.09 -16.33 12.59
C ARG A 121 1.53 -15.84 11.20
N THR A 122 1.04 -16.48 10.14
CA THR A 122 1.32 -16.12 8.74
C THR A 122 0.09 -15.54 8.07
N ILE A 123 0.31 -14.88 6.93
CA ILE A 123 -0.75 -14.39 6.04
C ILE A 123 -0.68 -15.20 4.75
N ASP A 124 -1.78 -15.80 4.32
CA ASP A 124 -1.83 -16.51 3.04
C ASP A 124 -1.41 -15.62 1.88
N THR A 125 -2.08 -14.47 1.68
CA THR A 125 -1.82 -13.59 0.55
C THR A 125 -1.85 -12.11 0.96
N VAL A 126 -0.87 -11.33 0.49
CA VAL A 126 -0.81 -9.87 0.51
C VAL A 126 -0.79 -9.33 -0.92
N PHE A 127 -1.61 -8.33 -1.19
CA PHE A 127 -1.64 -7.54 -2.41
C PHE A 127 -1.14 -6.14 -2.11
N PHE A 128 -0.19 -5.66 -2.90
CA PHE A 128 0.27 -4.29 -2.82
C PHE A 128 0.28 -3.67 -4.21
N LEU A 129 -0.55 -2.66 -4.44
CA LEU A 129 -0.65 -1.95 -5.70
C LEU A 129 -0.24 -0.49 -5.49
N LEU A 130 0.43 0.09 -6.48
CA LEU A 130 0.80 1.49 -6.52
C LEU A 130 0.50 2.04 -7.91
N GLY A 131 -0.34 3.07 -7.97
CA GLY A 131 -0.75 3.77 -9.19
C GLY A 131 -0.48 5.26 -9.12
N SER A 132 -0.47 5.89 -10.29
CA SER A 132 -0.29 7.33 -10.44
C SER A 132 -1.65 8.04 -10.34
N GLY A 133 -1.74 9.15 -9.62
CA GLY A 133 -2.97 9.92 -9.45
C GLY A 133 -3.78 9.60 -8.18
N ARG A 134 -4.94 10.24 -8.07
CA ARG A 134 -5.94 10.12 -6.99
C ARG A 134 -7.32 9.98 -7.58
N ALA A 135 -8.24 9.34 -6.87
CA ALA A 135 -9.56 9.03 -7.41
C ALA A 135 -10.28 10.25 -7.99
N PRO A 136 -10.97 10.12 -9.15
CA PRO A 136 -11.05 8.91 -9.98
C PRO A 136 -9.77 8.66 -10.81
N VAL A 137 -9.29 7.41 -10.83
CA VAL A 137 -8.17 6.96 -11.68
C VAL A 137 -8.55 5.66 -12.36
N THR A 138 -8.12 5.50 -13.60
CA THR A 138 -8.15 4.20 -14.30
C THR A 138 -6.75 3.91 -14.84
N ASP A 139 -6.01 3.09 -14.12
CA ASP A 139 -4.63 2.72 -14.45
C ASP A 139 -4.57 1.30 -14.99
N SER A 140 -3.66 1.07 -15.94
CA SER A 140 -3.23 -0.28 -16.31
C SER A 140 -2.08 -0.74 -15.40
N LEU A 141 -2.01 -2.04 -15.07
CA LEU A 141 -0.92 -2.62 -14.28
C LEU A 141 0.22 -3.13 -15.17
N TRP A 142 1.45 -2.71 -14.88
CA TRP A 142 2.65 -2.94 -15.70
C TRP A 142 3.72 -3.68 -14.89
N SER A 143 4.74 -4.20 -15.61
CA SER A 143 5.90 -4.84 -15.01
C SER A 143 6.86 -3.89 -14.30
N ARG A 144 6.75 -2.58 -14.57
CA ARG A 144 7.54 -1.55 -13.92
C ARG A 144 6.70 -0.32 -13.68
N PHE A 145 6.80 0.23 -12.48
CA PHE A 145 6.18 1.50 -12.12
C PHE A 145 7.09 2.66 -12.55
N THR A 146 6.51 3.67 -13.18
CA THR A 146 7.14 4.97 -13.42
C THR A 146 6.18 6.06 -12.97
N LEU A 147 6.67 7.00 -12.16
CA LEU A 147 5.89 8.18 -11.74
C LEU A 147 5.59 9.11 -12.93
N ASP A 148 6.38 9.00 -13.99
CA ASP A 148 6.39 9.90 -15.13
C ASP A 148 5.34 9.53 -16.18
N THR A 149 4.68 8.39 -16.04
CA THR A 149 3.68 7.90 -17.00
C THR A 149 2.33 7.80 -16.32
N ALA A 150 1.52 8.85 -16.46
CA ALA A 150 0.14 8.86 -16.00
C ALA A 150 -0.64 7.67 -16.60
N GLY A 151 -1.56 7.09 -15.82
CA GLY A 151 -2.33 5.93 -16.27
C GLY A 151 -1.63 4.59 -16.05
N THR A 152 -0.46 4.58 -15.40
CA THR A 152 0.29 3.35 -15.12
C THR A 152 0.37 3.08 -13.61
N SER A 153 0.24 1.80 -13.30
CA SER A 153 0.36 1.26 -11.96
C SER A 153 1.22 0.01 -11.99
N THR A 154 1.73 -0.41 -10.84
CA THR A 154 2.32 -1.73 -10.66
C THR A 154 1.69 -2.39 -9.44
N GLY A 155 1.81 -3.70 -9.36
CA GLY A 155 1.32 -4.44 -8.21
C GLY A 155 2.11 -5.71 -7.95
N PHE A 156 2.07 -6.11 -6.68
CA PHE A 156 2.68 -7.32 -6.18
C PHE A 156 1.60 -8.20 -5.56
N VAL A 157 1.73 -9.50 -5.80
CA VAL A 157 1.06 -10.54 -5.03
C VAL A 157 2.15 -11.23 -4.24
N ILE A 158 1.96 -11.39 -2.94
CA ILE A 158 2.91 -12.05 -2.04
C ILE A 158 2.13 -13.13 -1.32
N HIS A 159 2.52 -14.38 -1.54
CA HIS A 159 1.95 -15.53 -0.86
C HIS A 159 2.95 -16.01 0.19
N GLN A 160 2.48 -16.24 1.41
CA GLN A 160 3.30 -16.82 2.47
C GLN A 160 2.65 -18.12 2.94
N LYS A 161 3.36 -19.21 2.72
CA LYS A 161 2.96 -20.54 3.21
C LYS A 161 3.07 -20.60 4.73
N THR A 162 2.41 -21.58 5.34
CA THR A 162 2.43 -21.83 6.79
C THR A 162 3.83 -22.12 7.34
N ASP A 163 4.75 -22.60 6.51
CA ASP A 163 6.17 -22.79 6.83
C ASP A 163 7.00 -21.50 6.73
N SER A 164 6.34 -20.35 6.57
CA SER A 164 6.93 -19.02 6.32
C SER A 164 7.65 -18.86 4.97
N THR A 165 7.55 -19.83 4.07
CA THR A 165 8.08 -19.68 2.70
C THR A 165 7.29 -18.60 1.97
N VAL A 166 7.99 -17.55 1.53
CA VAL A 166 7.42 -16.45 0.77
C VAL A 166 7.62 -16.66 -0.72
N THR A 167 6.55 -16.52 -1.47
CA THR A 167 6.54 -16.50 -2.93
C THR A 167 5.96 -15.16 -3.36
N LYS A 168 6.53 -14.54 -4.39
CA LYS A 168 6.08 -13.22 -4.85
C LYS A 168 5.92 -13.19 -6.35
N TRP A 169 4.92 -12.45 -6.79
CA TRP A 169 4.60 -12.21 -8.19
C TRP A 169 4.51 -10.72 -8.42
N LEU A 170 4.97 -10.29 -9.59
CA LEU A 170 4.93 -8.92 -10.06
C LEU A 170 3.96 -8.82 -11.22
N SER A 171 3.14 -7.76 -11.24
CA SER A 171 2.16 -7.52 -12.29
C SER A 171 2.79 -7.54 -13.69
N ARG A 172 2.03 -8.04 -14.64
CA ARG A 172 2.29 -8.01 -16.09
C ARG A 172 1.10 -7.48 -16.87
N GLY A 173 -0.02 -7.28 -16.19
CA GLY A 173 -1.26 -6.78 -16.75
C GLY A 173 -2.32 -6.65 -15.66
N GLY A 174 -3.51 -6.22 -16.07
CA GLY A 174 -4.61 -5.90 -15.18
C GLY A 174 -4.82 -4.39 -15.06
N HIS A 175 -5.57 -3.98 -14.04
CA HIS A 175 -5.91 -2.59 -13.80
C HIS A 175 -6.04 -2.28 -12.31
N LEU A 176 -5.83 -1.01 -11.96
CA LEU A 176 -6.27 -0.40 -10.71
C LEU A 176 -7.22 0.73 -11.09
N ARG A 177 -8.47 0.64 -10.63
CA ARG A 177 -9.48 1.66 -10.86
C ARG A 177 -9.99 2.18 -9.54
N THR A 178 -9.83 3.46 -9.29
CA THR A 178 -10.48 4.15 -8.18
C THR A 178 -11.57 5.05 -8.73
N THR A 179 -12.72 5.09 -8.08
CA THR A 179 -13.89 5.80 -8.57
C THR A 179 -14.17 7.06 -7.77
N THR A 180 -14.14 6.96 -6.45
CA THR A 180 -14.38 8.10 -5.55
C THR A 180 -13.50 7.98 -4.32
N SER A 181 -13.03 9.13 -3.83
CA SER A 181 -12.40 9.24 -2.52
C SER A 181 -13.04 10.38 -1.74
N GLN A 182 -13.28 10.14 -0.46
CA GLN A 182 -13.90 11.10 0.45
C GLN A 182 -13.10 11.15 1.74
N TYR A 183 -12.63 12.32 2.13
CA TYR A 183 -11.80 12.52 3.31
C TYR A 183 -12.42 13.53 4.26
N GLY A 184 -12.43 13.19 5.54
CA GLY A 184 -12.86 14.05 6.62
C GLY A 184 -11.76 15.02 7.07
N SER A 185 -11.83 15.39 8.35
CA SER A 185 -10.89 16.34 8.96
C SER A 185 -9.44 15.87 8.88
N THR A 186 -8.57 16.84 8.69
CA THR A 186 -7.13 16.66 8.60
C THR A 186 -6.46 16.78 9.98
N GLN A 187 -5.49 15.91 10.26
CA GLN A 187 -4.63 15.95 11.43
C GLN A 187 -3.16 16.08 11.02
N GLY A 188 -2.35 16.86 11.76
CA GLY A 188 -0.93 17.01 11.49
C GLY A 188 -0.47 18.47 11.48
N ARG A 189 0.63 18.74 10.77
CA ARG A 189 1.27 20.06 10.64
C ARG A 189 1.15 20.59 9.21
N ALA A 190 1.58 21.84 8.99
CA ALA A 190 1.56 22.47 7.68
C ALA A 190 2.34 21.67 6.61
N THR A 191 3.47 21.07 6.99
CA THR A 191 4.33 20.27 6.11
C THR A 191 3.81 18.86 5.86
N PHE A 192 3.22 18.22 6.87
CA PHE A 192 2.72 16.85 6.77
C PHE A 192 1.39 16.76 7.49
N ASN A 193 0.36 16.36 6.75
CA ASN A 193 -0.95 16.16 7.32
C ASN A 193 -1.65 14.96 6.70
N VAL A 194 -2.54 14.37 7.48
CA VAL A 194 -3.20 13.13 7.18
C VAL A 194 -4.70 13.32 7.38
N SER A 195 -5.49 12.94 6.38
CA SER A 195 -6.95 12.91 6.47
C SER A 195 -7.42 11.46 6.40
N ARG A 196 -8.35 11.09 7.27
CA ARG A 196 -9.01 9.77 7.20
C ARG A 196 -10.24 9.85 6.31
N GLY A 197 -10.57 8.76 5.66
CA GLY A 197 -11.61 8.76 4.64
C GLY A 197 -11.98 7.37 4.15
N MET A 198 -12.64 7.35 3.00
CA MET A 198 -13.02 6.16 2.25
C MET A 198 -12.53 6.29 0.81
N LEU A 199 -12.13 5.18 0.22
CA LEU A 199 -11.76 5.05 -1.18
C LEU A 199 -12.55 3.90 -1.78
N ASN A 200 -13.21 4.17 -2.89
CA ASN A 200 -13.96 3.17 -3.65
C ASN A 200 -13.18 2.83 -4.91
N GLY A 201 -13.21 1.56 -5.29
CA GLY A 201 -12.48 1.10 -6.45
C GLY A 201 -12.45 -0.41 -6.57
N GLU A 202 -11.72 -0.84 -7.57
CA GLU A 202 -11.50 -2.22 -7.92
C GLU A 202 -10.08 -2.37 -8.46
N PHE A 203 -9.53 -3.57 -8.32
CA PHE A 203 -8.37 -3.96 -9.10
C PHE A 203 -8.54 -5.38 -9.63
N THR A 204 -7.92 -5.63 -10.77
CA THR A 204 -7.60 -6.97 -11.26
C THR A 204 -6.11 -7.01 -11.53
N ILE A 205 -5.38 -7.97 -10.98
CA ILE A 205 -3.96 -8.15 -11.19
C ILE A 205 -3.71 -9.47 -11.91
N THR A 206 -2.91 -9.43 -12.97
CA THR A 206 -2.31 -10.60 -13.62
C THR A 206 -0.81 -10.51 -13.42
N ALA A 207 -0.23 -11.42 -12.64
CA ALA A 207 1.16 -11.34 -12.19
C ALA A 207 1.95 -12.63 -12.46
N LYS A 208 3.27 -12.49 -12.63
CA LYS A 208 4.22 -13.60 -12.83
C LYS A 208 5.19 -13.69 -11.67
N LEU A 209 5.65 -14.92 -11.39
CA LEU A 209 6.61 -15.19 -10.30
C LEU A 209 7.86 -14.32 -10.43
N VAL A 210 8.53 -14.01 -9.32
CA VAL A 210 9.84 -13.36 -9.30
C VAL A 210 10.87 -14.33 -8.70
N PRO A 211 11.96 -14.67 -9.42
CA PRO A 211 12.29 -14.24 -10.79
C PRO A 211 11.30 -14.75 -11.85
N ASP A 212 11.27 -14.09 -13.02
CA ASP A 212 10.22 -14.28 -14.04
C ASP A 212 10.07 -15.76 -14.43
N SER A 213 8.81 -16.21 -14.53
CA SER A 213 8.48 -17.60 -14.89
C SER A 213 7.29 -17.65 -15.86
N THR A 214 6.92 -18.87 -16.29
CA THR A 214 5.69 -19.11 -17.04
C THR A 214 4.44 -19.15 -16.14
N THR A 215 4.62 -19.27 -14.83
CA THR A 215 3.51 -19.30 -13.87
C THR A 215 2.88 -17.93 -13.72
N THR A 216 1.58 -17.86 -14.03
CA THR A 216 0.77 -16.65 -13.90
C THR A 216 -0.27 -16.85 -12.81
N VAL A 217 -0.45 -15.81 -11.99
CA VAL A 217 -1.55 -15.73 -11.02
C VAL A 217 -2.44 -14.55 -11.39
N THR A 218 -3.75 -14.76 -11.29
CA THR A 218 -4.74 -13.70 -11.48
C THR A 218 -5.56 -13.54 -10.21
N SER A 219 -5.80 -12.31 -9.79
CA SER A 219 -6.61 -12.00 -8.62
C SER A 219 -7.35 -10.69 -8.83
N ALA A 220 -8.49 -10.53 -8.19
CA ALA A 220 -9.26 -9.30 -8.23
C ALA A 220 -9.83 -9.00 -6.85
N LEU A 221 -10.03 -7.70 -6.59
CA LEU A 221 -10.74 -7.20 -5.42
C LEU A 221 -11.59 -6.02 -5.86
N ASP A 222 -12.88 -6.12 -5.61
CA ASP A 222 -13.80 -4.99 -5.68
C ASP A 222 -14.10 -4.53 -4.25
N PHE A 223 -13.84 -3.26 -3.98
CA PHE A 223 -14.13 -2.60 -2.71
C PHE A 223 -15.07 -1.40 -2.95
N GLY A 224 -15.99 -1.52 -3.91
CA GLY A 224 -16.96 -0.50 -4.32
C GLY A 224 -17.91 -0.01 -3.23
N SER A 225 -18.04 -0.72 -2.11
CA SER A 225 -18.70 -0.25 -0.88
C SER A 225 -17.82 0.68 -0.02
N GLY A 226 -16.58 0.89 -0.45
CA GLY A 226 -15.55 1.72 0.16
C GLY A 226 -14.64 0.94 1.10
N ALA A 227 -13.34 0.96 0.81
CA ALA A 227 -12.31 0.65 1.79
C ALA A 227 -11.98 1.91 2.60
N ARG A 228 -11.70 1.76 3.90
CA ARG A 228 -11.09 2.83 4.68
C ARG A 228 -9.82 3.29 3.99
N ALA A 229 -9.61 4.59 3.98
CA ALA A 229 -8.52 5.20 3.28
C ALA A 229 -7.88 6.35 4.04
N ILE A 230 -6.63 6.61 3.69
CA ILE A 230 -5.83 7.67 4.27
C ILE A 230 -5.30 8.56 3.15
N LYS A 231 -5.46 9.86 3.29
CA LYS A 231 -4.79 10.84 2.42
C LYS A 231 -3.63 11.44 3.17
N VAL A 232 -2.43 11.28 2.62
CA VAL A 232 -1.19 11.87 3.11
C VAL A 232 -0.84 13.06 2.24
N LYS A 233 -0.87 14.26 2.82
CA LYS A 233 -0.48 15.50 2.14
C LYS A 233 0.86 15.98 2.66
N ILE A 234 1.77 16.20 1.73
CA ILE A 234 3.15 16.66 1.99
C ILE A 234 3.34 17.99 1.27
N ARG A 235 3.73 19.03 2.00
CA ARG A 235 3.88 20.40 1.49
C ARG A 235 5.14 21.10 1.99
N GLY A 236 5.63 22.04 1.19
CA GLY A 236 6.71 22.95 1.58
C GLY A 236 8.09 22.28 1.53
N THR A 237 9.06 22.84 2.27
CA THR A 237 10.44 22.33 2.26
C THR A 237 10.60 21.21 3.26
N LEU A 238 10.98 20.02 2.78
CA LEU A 238 11.39 18.91 3.62
C LEU A 238 12.87 19.09 3.98
N PRO A 239 13.24 18.87 5.26
CA PRO A 239 14.63 18.87 5.68
C PRO A 239 15.44 17.75 5.00
#